data_AF-A0A1Z9TJR7-F1
#
_entry.id   AF-A0A1Z9TJR7-F1
#
_cell.length_a   1.000
_cell.length_b   1.000
_cell.length_c   1.000
_cell.angle_alpha   90.00
_cell.angle_beta   90.00
_cell.angle_gamma   90.00
#
_symmetry.space_group_name_H-M   'P 1'
#
loop_
_entity.id
_entity.type
_entity.pdbx_description
1 polymer ?
#
loop_
_entity_poly.entity_id
_entity_poly.type
_entity_poly.pdbx_seq_one_letter_code
_entity_poly.pdbx_strand_id
1 'polypeptide(L)'
;MSGLVLIIATLIQQLTSLFNVGLMPVLGSRENLKFTGMTGRLERAILNSIIAMTLITPAVVILHLLEITNASTVLAVQIFLTARIVYIISYGLGIMGLRSAGWTASLLSILWLYYCAI
;
A
#
# COMPACT_ATOMS: atom_id res chain seq x y z
N MET A 1 -4.85 -1.74 -10.50
CA MET A 1 -5.95 -1.65 -9.52
C MET A 1 -5.50 -1.13 -8.15
N SER A 2 -4.41 -1.64 -7.55
CA SER A 2 -3.90 -1.13 -6.27
C SER A 2 -3.37 0.31 -6.33
N GLY A 3 -2.73 0.72 -7.43
CA GLY A 3 -2.24 2.09 -7.61
C GLY A 3 -3.35 3.15 -7.57
N LEU A 4 -4.52 2.86 -8.15
CA LEU A 4 -5.69 3.74 -8.06
C LEU A 4 -6.17 3.88 -6.61
N VAL A 5 -6.19 2.79 -5.85
CA VAL A 5 -6.56 2.85 -4.42
C VAL A 5 -5.54 3.66 -3.61
N LEU A 6 -4.25 3.59 -3.95
CA LEU A 6 -3.23 4.43 -3.33
C LEU A 6 -3.46 5.92 -3.64
N ILE A 7 -3.77 6.26 -4.89
CA ILE A 7 -4.09 7.64 -5.31
C ILE A 7 -5.35 8.14 -4.60
N ILE A 8 -6.40 7.31 -4.51
CA ILE A 8 -7.62 7.67 -3.79
C ILE A 8 -7.30 7.87 -2.31
N ALA A 9 -6.51 6.99 -1.69
CA ALA A 9 -6.13 7.11 -0.29
C ALA A 9 -5.30 8.37 -0.01
N THR A 10 -4.39 8.77 -0.91
CA THR A 10 -3.62 10.02 -0.78
C THR A 10 -4.52 11.25 -0.96
N LEU A 11 -5.51 11.21 -1.86
CA LEU A 11 -6.49 12.29 -1.99
C LEU A 11 -7.37 12.42 -0.74
N ILE A 12 -7.86 11.30 -0.21
CA ILE A 12 -8.65 11.28 1.03
C ILE A 12 -7.79 11.80 2.20
N GLN A 13 -6.54 11.33 2.34
CA GLN A 13 -5.64 11.79 3.39
C GLN A 13 -5.36 13.29 3.30
N GLN A 14 -5.22 13.85 2.09
CA GLN A 14 -5.07 15.29 1.89
C GLN A 14 -6.33 16.04 2.31
N LEU A 15 -7.52 15.56 1.93
CA LEU A 15 -8.79 16.15 2.36
C LEU A 15 -8.95 16.12 3.89
N THR A 16 -8.71 14.96 4.52
CA THR A 16 -8.81 14.84 5.98
C THR A 16 -7.72 15.63 6.70
N SER A 17 -6.56 15.88 6.07
CA SER A 17 -5.53 16.76 6.60
C SER A 17 -6.00 18.21 6.69
N LEU A 18 -6.74 18.71 5.69
CA LEU A 18 -7.33 20.06 5.70
C LEU A 18 -8.28 20.25 6.87
N PHE A 19 -9.10 19.25 7.18
CA PHE A 19 -10.02 19.30 8.33
C PHE A 19 -9.30 19.16 9.68
N ASN A 20 -8.18 18.44 9.75
CA ASN A 20 -7.45 18.21 10.99
C ASN A 20 -6.56 19.38 11.42
N VAL A 21 -5.85 20.00 10.46
CA VAL A 21 -4.83 21.02 10.77
C VAL A 21 -5.07 22.36 10.06
N GLY A 22 -6.09 22.46 9.20
CA GLY A 22 -6.40 23.67 8.44
C GLY A 22 -5.56 23.83 7.17
N LEU A 23 -5.89 24.84 6.36
CA LEU A 23 -5.30 25.06 5.04
C LEU A 23 -3.83 25.50 5.10
N MET A 24 -3.51 26.47 5.98
CA MET A 24 -2.17 27.07 6.03
C MET A 24 -1.07 26.04 6.38
N PRO A 25 -1.25 25.15 7.36
CA PRO A 25 -0.25 24.12 7.63
C PRO A 25 -0.13 23.06 6.52
N VAL A 26 -1.19 22.77 5.76
CA VAL A 26 -1.14 21.81 4.64
C VAL A 26 -0.34 22.36 3.46
N LEU A 27 -0.41 23.67 3.22
CA LEU A 27 0.34 24.40 2.20
C LEU A 27 1.77 24.75 2.63
N GLY A 28 2.06 24.72 3.94
CA GLY A 28 3.36 25.02 4.53
C GLY A 28 4.22 23.79 4.84
N SER A 29 5.29 24.01 5.62
CA SER A 29 6.16 22.93 6.10
C SER A 29 5.40 21.98 7.03
N ARG A 30 5.65 20.67 6.86
CA ARG A 30 5.03 19.60 7.64
C ARG A 30 5.92 19.05 8.74
N GLU A 31 7.11 19.60 8.95
CA GLU A 31 8.12 19.07 9.88
C GLU A 31 7.61 18.92 11.32
N ASN A 32 6.70 19.79 11.78
CA ASN A 32 6.14 19.75 13.13
C ASN A 32 4.67 19.29 13.18
N LEU A 33 4.11 18.81 12.06
CA LEU A 33 2.72 18.38 12.01
C LEU A 33 2.60 16.89 12.36
N LYS A 34 1.84 16.61 13.42
CA LYS A 34 1.47 15.23 13.79
C LYS A 34 0.04 14.94 13.38
N PHE A 35 -0.11 14.15 12.32
CA PHE A 35 -1.44 13.68 11.92
C PHE A 35 -1.97 12.61 12.88
N THR A 36 -3.16 12.85 13.42
CA THR A 36 -3.88 11.91 14.30
C THR A 36 -5.11 11.36 13.58
N GLY A 37 -5.81 10.42 14.23
CA GLY A 37 -7.05 9.84 13.70
C GLY A 37 -6.88 9.17 12.33
N MET A 38 -7.85 9.38 11.44
CA MET A 38 -7.86 8.79 10.11
C MET A 38 -6.70 9.29 9.23
N THR A 39 -6.37 10.58 9.27
CA THR A 39 -5.27 11.17 8.49
C THR A 39 -3.93 10.50 8.80
N GLY A 40 -3.61 10.35 10.09
CA GLY A 40 -2.37 9.67 10.50
C GLY A 40 -2.38 8.17 10.20
N ARG A 41 -3.55 7.53 10.26
CA ARG A 41 -3.68 6.12 9.86
C ARG A 41 -3.45 5.93 8.37
N LEU A 42 -4.04 6.78 7.52
CA LEU A 42 -3.86 6.74 6.08
C LEU A 42 -2.42 7.05 5.69
N GLU A 43 -1.77 8.02 6.32
CA GLU A 43 -0.35 8.31 6.07
C GLU A 43 0.53 7.07 6.27
N ARG A 44 0.38 6.38 7.40
CA ARG A 44 1.10 5.12 7.66
C ARG A 44 0.74 4.03 6.66
N ALA A 45 -0.54 3.92 6.29
CA ALA A 45 -1.00 2.92 5.34
C ALA A 45 -0.46 3.16 3.92
N ILE A 46 -0.40 4.42 3.49
CA ILE A 46 0.15 4.85 2.20
C ILE A 46 1.65 4.54 2.16
N LEU A 47 2.41 4.97 3.17
CA LEU A 47 3.86 4.70 3.22
C LEU A 47 4.16 3.19 3.19
N ASN A 48 3.43 2.39 3.96
CA ASN A 48 3.56 0.94 3.92
C ASN A 48 3.26 0.36 2.53
N SER A 49 2.24 0.89 1.85
CA SER A 49 1.87 0.45 0.51
C SER A 49 2.91 0.80 -0.53
N ILE A 50 3.50 1.99 -0.44
CA ILE A 50 4.59 2.42 -1.32
C ILE A 50 5.78 1.48 -1.16
N ILE A 51 6.22 1.21 0.08
CA ILE A 51 7.32 0.27 0.34
C ILE A 51 7.01 -1.12 -0.25
N ALA A 52 5.81 -1.64 -0.02
CA ALA A 52 5.41 -2.95 -0.56
C ALA A 52 5.39 -2.97 -2.09
N MET A 53 4.91 -1.88 -2.74
CA MET A 53 4.93 -1.74 -4.20
C MET A 53 6.37 -1.67 -4.73
N THR A 54 7.26 -0.94 -4.06
CA THR A 54 8.68 -0.89 -4.42
C THR A 54 9.33 -2.26 -4.32
N LEU A 55 8.95 -3.09 -3.33
CA LEU A 55 9.51 -4.44 -3.16
C LEU A 55 8.99 -5.45 -4.19
N ILE A 56 7.70 -5.41 -4.56
CA ILE A 56 7.18 -6.36 -5.56
C ILE A 56 7.64 -6.04 -6.99
N THR A 57 7.90 -4.77 -7.29
CA THR A 57 8.16 -4.31 -8.66
C THR A 57 9.38 -5.00 -9.29
N PRO A 58 10.56 -5.08 -8.64
CA PRO A 58 11.71 -5.79 -9.20
C PRO A 58 11.43 -7.27 -9.48
N ALA A 59 10.74 -7.97 -8.58
CA ALA A 59 10.40 -9.38 -8.77
C ALA A 59 9.53 -9.59 -10.02
N VAL A 60 8.50 -8.77 -10.22
CA VAL A 60 7.63 -8.83 -11.40
C VAL A 60 8.40 -8.48 -12.68
N VAL A 61 9.27 -7.48 -12.64
CA VAL A 61 10.10 -7.10 -13.79
C VAL A 61 11.06 -8.22 -14.17
N ILE A 62 11.74 -8.84 -13.20
CA ILE A 62 12.66 -9.97 -13.45
C ILE A 62 11.90 -11.14 -14.08
N LEU A 63 10.77 -11.55 -13.49
CA LEU A 63 9.95 -12.64 -14.02
C LEU A 63 9.48 -12.37 -15.46
N HIS A 64 9.13 -11.12 -15.78
CA HIS A 64 8.76 -10.74 -17.13
C HIS A 64 9.94 -10.83 -18.10
N LEU A 65 11.11 -10.32 -17.72
CA LEU A 65 12.32 -10.35 -18.55
C LEU A 65 12.86 -11.76 -18.79
N LEU A 66 12.67 -12.68 -17.83
CA LEU A 66 13.03 -14.08 -17.95
C LEU A 66 11.93 -14.92 -18.63
N GLU A 67 10.81 -14.30 -19.02
CA GLU A 67 9.62 -14.96 -19.58
C GLU A 67 9.01 -16.05 -18.66
N ILE A 68 9.23 -15.93 -17.34
CA ILE A 68 8.71 -16.84 -16.31
C ILE A 68 7.33 -16.34 -15.84
N THR A 69 6.31 -16.52 -16.67
CA THR A 69 4.91 -16.19 -16.31
C THR A 69 4.03 -17.44 -16.37
N ASN A 70 3.45 -17.82 -15.23
CA ASN A 70 2.55 -18.97 -15.12
C ASN A 70 1.39 -18.68 -14.17
N ALA A 71 0.45 -19.62 -14.04
CA ALA A 71 -0.73 -19.44 -13.20
C ALA A 71 -0.40 -19.07 -11.74
N SER A 72 0.70 -19.60 -11.19
CA SER A 72 1.11 -19.31 -9.80
C SER A 72 1.66 -17.89 -9.63
N THR A 73 2.47 -17.39 -10.57
CA THR A 73 3.02 -16.03 -10.49
C THR A 73 1.93 -14.98 -10.72
N VAL A 74 1.01 -15.26 -11.64
CA VAL A 74 -0.19 -14.43 -11.87
C VAL A 74 -1.07 -14.38 -10.61
N LEU A 75 -1.32 -15.53 -9.99
CA LEU A 75 -2.11 -15.60 -8.76
C LEU A 75 -1.45 -14.82 -7.61
N ALA A 76 -0.14 -14.93 -7.43
CA ALA A 76 0.58 -14.18 -6.40
C ALA A 76 0.46 -12.66 -6.60
N VAL A 77 0.56 -12.18 -7.84
CA VAL A 77 0.32 -10.75 -8.15
C VAL A 77 -1.12 -10.35 -7.83
N GLN A 78 -2.12 -11.17 -8.19
CA GLN A 78 -3.52 -10.89 -7.88
C GLN A 78 -3.79 -10.84 -6.37
N ILE A 79 -3.23 -11.78 -5.60
CA ILE A 79 -3.31 -11.79 -4.14
C ILE A 79 -2.68 -10.53 -3.57
N PHE A 80 -1.47 -10.17 -4.01
CA PHE A 80 -0.80 -8.94 -3.58
C PHE A 80 -1.68 -7.70 -3.83
N LEU A 81 -2.19 -7.54 -5.05
CA LEU A 81 -2.99 -6.37 -5.43
C LEU A 81 -4.25 -6.26 -4.59
N THR A 82 -4.95 -7.37 -4.37
CA THR A 82 -6.17 -7.42 -3.56
C THR A 82 -5.87 -7.17 -2.08
N ALA A 83 -4.80 -7.78 -1.57
CA ALA A 83 -4.35 -7.60 -0.19
C ALA A 83 -3.98 -6.14 0.11
N ARG A 84 -3.41 -5.40 -0.86
CA ARG A 84 -3.16 -3.95 -0.71
C ARG A 84 -4.43 -3.14 -0.57
N ILE A 85 -5.48 -3.49 -1.32
CA ILE A 85 -6.78 -2.81 -1.21
C ILE A 85 -7.37 -3.04 0.19
N VAL A 86 -7.42 -4.30 0.63
CA VAL A 86 -7.90 -4.67 1.97
C VAL A 86 -7.07 -3.98 3.06
N TYR A 87 -5.75 -3.93 2.91
CA TYR A 87 -4.86 -3.29 3.87
C TYR A 87 -5.16 -1.79 4.02
N ILE A 88 -5.19 -1.03 2.93
CA ILE A 88 -5.40 0.43 2.97
C ILE A 88 -6.76 0.75 3.60
N ILE A 89 -7.82 0.06 3.17
CA ILE A 89 -9.18 0.30 3.67
C ILE A 89 -9.28 -0.04 5.16
N SER A 90 -8.84 -1.24 5.56
CA SER A 90 -8.91 -1.66 6.96
C SER A 90 -8.06 -0.79 7.88
N TYR A 91 -6.88 -0.35 7.42
CA TYR A 91 -6.01 0.52 8.21
C TYR A 91 -6.61 1.92 8.36
N GLY A 92 -7.15 2.52 7.29
CA GLY A 92 -7.82 3.82 7.35
C GLY A 92 -9.01 3.83 8.32
N LEU A 93 -9.83 2.78 8.27
CA LEU A 93 -10.99 2.59 9.14
C LEU A 93 -10.65 2.12 10.56
N GLY A 94 -9.41 1.71 10.82
CA GLY A 94 -8.98 1.22 12.14
C GLY A 94 -9.46 -0.20 12.48
N ILE A 95 -9.78 -1.02 11.48
CA ILE A 95 -10.21 -2.41 11.67
C ILE A 95 -9.00 -3.27 12.04
N MET A 96 -9.03 -3.82 13.25
CA MET A 96 -7.99 -4.72 13.76
C MET A 96 -8.04 -6.09 13.06
N GLY A 97 -6.90 -6.77 12.91
CA GLY A 97 -6.81 -8.11 12.32
C GLY A 97 -6.77 -8.12 10.79
N LEU A 98 -7.73 -7.49 10.11
CA LEU A 98 -7.77 -7.44 8.64
C LEU A 98 -6.54 -6.75 8.05
N ARG A 99 -6.06 -5.68 8.69
CA ARG A 99 -4.82 -5.01 8.29
C ARG A 99 -3.61 -5.95 8.36
N SER A 100 -3.55 -6.82 9.37
CA SER A 100 -2.43 -7.73 9.55
C SER A 100 -2.49 -8.87 8.53
N ALA A 101 -3.69 -9.41 8.26
CA ALA A 101 -3.88 -10.41 7.23
C ALA A 101 -3.49 -9.89 5.83
N GLY A 102 -3.94 -8.69 5.47
CA GLY A 102 -3.57 -8.06 4.19
C GLY A 102 -2.06 -7.78 4.08
N TRP A 103 -1.42 -7.41 5.19
CA TRP A 103 0.03 -7.24 5.22
C TRP A 103 0.78 -8.56 4.99
N THR A 104 0.40 -9.62 5.72
CA THR A 104 1.02 -10.94 5.61
C THR A 104 0.83 -11.53 4.21
N ALA A 105 -0.38 -11.46 3.65
CA ALA A 105 -0.65 -11.94 2.30
C ALA A 105 0.18 -11.19 1.25
N SER A 106 0.38 -9.88 1.42
CA SER A 106 1.24 -9.08 0.55
C SER A 106 2.70 -9.53 0.64
N LEU A 107 3.22 -9.75 1.86
CA LEU A 107 4.59 -10.20 2.08
C LEU A 107 4.83 -11.59 1.48
N LEU A 108 3.93 -12.55 1.72
CA LEU A 108 4.04 -13.90 1.17
C LEU A 108 4.03 -13.88 -0.36
N SER A 109 3.22 -13.02 -0.98
CA SER A 109 3.20 -12.86 -2.44
C SER A 109 4.52 -12.31 -2.97
N ILE A 110 5.12 -11.32 -2.29
CA ILE A 110 6.45 -10.79 -2.65
C ILE A 110 7.50 -11.90 -2.58
N LEU A 111 7.57 -12.61 -1.44
CA LEU A 111 8.54 -13.68 -1.22
C LEU A 111 8.39 -14.80 -2.26
N TRP A 112 7.16 -15.17 -2.59
CA TRP A 112 6.88 -16.18 -3.61
C TRP A 112 7.38 -15.76 -5.00
N LEU A 113 7.13 -14.51 -5.40
CA LEU A 113 7.60 -14.02 -6.71
C LEU A 113 9.13 -13.97 -6.79
N TYR A 114 9.80 -13.58 -5.70
CA TYR A 114 11.27 -13.66 -5.63
C TYR A 114 11.77 -15.10 -5.70
N TYR A 115 11.10 -16.03 -5.03
CA TYR A 115 11.45 -17.45 -5.11
C TYR A 115 11.31 -18.02 -6.53
N CYS A 116 10.26 -17.64 -7.27
CA CYS A 116 10.10 -18.03 -8.67
C CYS A 116 11.11 -17.37 -9.63
N ALA A 117 11.80 -16.31 -9.21
CA ALA A 117 12.71 -15.52 -10.04
C ALA A 117 14.18 -15.97 -9.94
N ILE A 118 14.47 -16.99 -9.11
CA ILE A 118 15.78 -17.63 -8.94
C ILE A 118 15.75 -18.98 -9.64
#